data_AF-R6LSG3-F1
#
_entry.id   AF-R6LSG3-F1
#
_cell.length_a   1.000
_cell.length_b   1.000
_cell.length_c   1.000
_cell.angle_alpha   90.00
_cell.angle_beta   90.00
_cell.angle_gamma   90.00
#
_symmetry.space_group_name_H-M   'P 1'
#
loop_
_entity.id
_entity.type
_entity.pdbx_description
1 polymer ?
#
loop_
_entity_poly.entity_id
_entity_poly.type
_entity_poly.pdbx_seq_one_letter_code
_entity_poly.pdbx_strand_id
1 'polypeptide(L)'
;MKKNIIVVAFYVCLVIIVITSFCKNKKDDNGEQITYSQIKQTDVKVKNTENDTQKVLHIKGDVSEEISPFVYKTKADRYILDKCYINIYNELKKINSGSDSLYFESVEKDSRYLNKGRKKTKNKLTTYTIRLKEGIRATDGMAVTADDLMFNYYLRTDSSYEASDNVYKCKILGLLNYQTGCENSSKAKYTLYAKIKKPSSAMKKKIKTKIIYSEIKDAFEWTSSLYRDETYSYITDKYPRTRDLFVYFFSLNPKYKAKNKNADTVIKQISAQYGYDYKKLGKVTGKNYDALVKKIVLNEICKKQLDKKQRIKGLTKIDSYTIQIQVYEKTSEKDLFDFYVVPLAKWGDVQSFDSNYQWGVKKTKTNEITTKKNITGDETGGFRIISKNPYELVEK
;
A
#
# COMPACT_ATOMS: atom_id res chain seq x y z
N MET A 1 5.72 3.68 35.59
CA MET A 1 5.02 2.53 34.96
C MET A 1 3.50 2.69 34.94
N LYS A 2 2.83 3.03 36.06
CA LYS A 2 1.36 3.24 36.12
C LYS A 2 0.80 4.25 35.10
N LYS A 3 1.48 5.39 34.87
CA LYS A 3 1.04 6.43 33.90
C LYS A 3 1.00 5.94 32.44
N ASN A 4 1.96 5.12 32.02
CA ASN A 4 2.01 4.59 30.64
C ASN A 4 0.99 3.47 30.42
N ILE A 5 0.69 2.68 31.45
CA ILE A 5 -0.36 1.65 31.38
C ILE A 5 -1.74 2.31 31.32
N ILE A 6 -1.97 3.37 32.09
CA ILE A 6 -3.23 4.11 32.06
C ILE A 6 -3.41 4.82 30.71
N VAL A 7 -2.41 5.52 30.17
CA VAL A 7 -2.52 6.19 28.86
C VAL A 7 -2.69 5.21 27.71
N VAL A 8 -2.00 4.05 27.72
CA VAL A 8 -2.18 3.01 26.70
C VAL A 8 -3.56 2.36 26.82
N ALA A 9 -4.02 2.04 28.03
CA ALA A 9 -5.38 1.51 28.22
C ALA A 9 -6.45 2.54 27.84
N PHE A 10 -6.24 3.83 28.12
CA PHE A 10 -7.17 4.90 27.76
C PHE A 10 -7.16 5.18 26.26
N TYR A 11 -6.02 5.16 25.59
CA TYR A 11 -5.92 5.34 24.14
C TYR A 11 -6.46 4.12 23.38
N VAL A 12 -6.18 2.90 23.87
CA VAL A 12 -6.77 1.67 23.32
C VAL A 12 -8.27 1.62 23.57
N CYS A 13 -8.76 2.00 24.76
CA CYS A 13 -10.19 2.12 25.02
C CYS A 13 -10.82 3.27 24.23
N LEU A 14 -10.15 4.40 24.03
CA LEU A 14 -10.62 5.49 23.17
C LEU A 14 -10.70 5.06 21.72
N VAL A 15 -9.70 4.36 21.18
CA VAL A 15 -9.74 3.80 19.82
C VAL A 15 -10.82 2.71 19.72
N ILE A 16 -11.01 1.88 20.74
CA ILE A 16 -12.10 0.88 20.79
C ILE A 16 -13.47 1.55 20.98
N ILE A 17 -13.57 2.69 21.68
CA ILE A 17 -14.80 3.48 21.86
C ILE A 17 -15.10 4.32 20.64
N VAL A 18 -14.11 4.79 19.88
CA VAL A 18 -14.29 5.34 18.53
C VAL A 18 -14.85 4.22 17.63
N ILE A 19 -14.27 3.01 17.69
CA ILE A 19 -14.75 1.85 16.91
C ILE A 19 -16.16 1.41 17.36
N THR A 20 -16.52 1.48 18.64
CA THR A 20 -17.80 0.97 19.18
C THR A 20 -18.90 2.03 19.34
N SER A 21 -18.56 3.33 19.41
CA SER A 21 -19.52 4.44 19.32
C SER A 21 -19.90 4.72 17.86
N PHE A 22 -19.03 4.39 16.90
CA PHE A 22 -19.44 4.18 15.51
C PHE A 22 -20.42 3.01 15.36
N CYS A 23 -20.40 2.01 16.25
CA CYS A 23 -21.33 0.87 16.18
C CYS A 23 -22.71 1.10 16.82
N LYS A 24 -22.98 2.23 17.49
CA LYS A 24 -24.22 2.40 18.27
C LYS A 24 -25.22 3.47 17.82
N ASN A 25 -24.90 4.29 16.82
CA ASN A 25 -25.90 5.13 16.14
C ASN A 25 -26.12 4.68 14.69
N LYS A 26 -27.06 3.73 14.58
CA LYS A 26 -27.93 3.37 13.45
C LYS A 26 -27.43 3.58 12.01
N LYS A 27 -27.27 2.41 11.39
CA LYS A 27 -27.56 2.02 10.00
C LYS A 27 -26.65 2.65 8.94
N ASP A 28 -25.90 1.76 8.30
CA ASP A 28 -25.17 1.93 7.05
C ASP A 28 -23.92 2.81 7.12
N ASP A 29 -22.86 2.33 7.77
CA ASP A 29 -21.50 2.33 7.21
C ASP A 29 -20.53 1.70 8.21
N ASN A 30 -20.21 0.42 8.02
CA ASN A 30 -19.10 -0.21 8.72
C ASN A 30 -17.79 0.17 8.01
N GLY A 31 -16.88 0.79 8.77
CA GLY A 31 -15.45 0.83 8.51
C GLY A 31 -14.79 -0.55 8.63
N GLU A 32 -15.34 -1.54 7.92
CA GLU A 32 -14.67 -2.77 7.57
C GLU A 32 -13.72 -2.49 6.40
N GLN A 33 -12.56 -3.15 6.35
CA GLN A 33 -11.93 -3.39 5.05
C GLN A 33 -12.97 -4.12 4.21
N ILE A 34 -13.58 -3.41 3.25
CA ILE A 34 -14.66 -3.95 2.45
C ILE A 34 -14.18 -5.24 1.80
N THR A 35 -14.76 -6.33 2.26
CA THR A 35 -14.69 -7.64 1.63
C THR A 35 -15.74 -7.64 0.51
N TYR A 36 -15.48 -8.39 -0.56
CA TYR A 36 -16.21 -8.37 -1.83
C TYR A 36 -17.72 -8.71 -1.76
N SER A 37 -18.30 -8.95 -0.58
CA SER A 37 -19.62 -9.58 -0.40
C SER A 37 -20.77 -8.62 -0.07
N GLN A 38 -20.59 -7.29 -0.05
CA GLN A 38 -21.68 -6.35 0.27
C GLN A 38 -22.13 -5.44 -0.88
N ILE A 39 -21.67 -5.67 -2.12
CA ILE A 39 -22.26 -4.99 -3.27
C ILE A 39 -23.57 -5.70 -3.63
N LYS A 40 -24.69 -5.23 -3.05
CA LYS A 40 -25.92 -5.22 -3.84
C LYS A 40 -25.75 -4.16 -4.93
N GLN A 41 -26.15 -4.53 -6.13
CA GLN A 41 -26.11 -3.77 -7.37
C GLN A 41 -27.06 -2.55 -7.36
N THR A 42 -27.23 -1.86 -6.23
CA THR A 42 -28.41 -1.03 -5.96
C THR A 42 -28.21 0.50 -6.02
N ASP A 43 -26.98 1.04 -6.08
CA ASP A 43 -26.78 2.50 -6.09
C ASP A 43 -26.21 3.06 -7.40
N VAL A 44 -26.36 2.35 -8.52
CA VAL A 44 -25.99 2.85 -9.85
C VAL A 44 -27.25 3.28 -10.60
N LYS A 45 -27.50 4.59 -10.71
CA LYS A 45 -28.43 5.13 -11.71
C LYS A 45 -27.65 5.39 -13.00
N VAL A 46 -27.74 4.46 -13.95
CA VAL A 46 -27.36 4.72 -15.35
C VAL A 46 -28.50 5.53 -15.96
N LYS A 47 -28.29 6.82 -16.24
CA LYS A 47 -29.18 7.58 -17.14
C LYS A 47 -28.63 7.45 -18.55
N ASN A 48 -29.32 6.71 -19.40
CA ASN A 48 -29.15 6.84 -20.84
C ASN A 48 -30.00 8.02 -21.28
N THR A 49 -29.39 9.15 -21.63
CA THR A 49 -30.07 10.21 -22.39
C THR A 49 -29.90 9.91 -23.86
N GLU A 50 -31.03 9.77 -24.56
CA GLU A 50 -31.18 9.14 -25.88
C GLU A 50 -30.50 9.85 -27.07
N ASN A 51 -29.63 10.86 -26.87
CA ASN A 51 -29.04 11.64 -27.97
C ASN A 51 -27.53 11.91 -27.88
N ASP A 52 -26.77 11.24 -27.02
CA ASP A 52 -25.31 11.42 -26.96
C ASP A 52 -24.56 10.10 -27.12
N THR A 53 -23.57 10.07 -28.03
CA THR A 53 -22.64 8.94 -28.23
C THR A 53 -21.76 8.66 -27.00
N GLN A 54 -21.92 9.41 -25.91
CA GLN A 54 -21.11 9.33 -24.70
C GLN A 54 -21.94 8.83 -23.51
N LYS A 55 -21.64 7.60 -23.05
CA LYS A 55 -22.22 7.05 -21.82
C LYS A 55 -21.57 7.72 -20.60
N VAL A 56 -22.37 8.36 -19.74
CA VAL A 56 -21.90 9.01 -18.51
C VAL A 56 -22.08 8.06 -17.32
N LEU A 57 -21.02 7.92 -16.52
CA LEU A 57 -21.02 7.13 -15.29
C LEU A 57 -20.84 8.05 -14.08
N HIS A 58 -21.87 8.13 -13.25
CA HIS A 58 -21.82 8.91 -12.01
C HIS A 58 -21.19 8.08 -10.89
N ILE A 59 -20.13 8.59 -10.29
CA ILE A 59 -19.42 7.96 -9.17
C ILE A 59 -19.65 8.83 -7.94
N LYS A 60 -20.25 8.25 -6.90
CA LYS A 60 -20.47 8.94 -5.62
C LYS A 60 -19.27 8.72 -4.71
N GLY A 61 -18.71 9.79 -4.15
CA GLY A 61 -17.66 9.77 -3.14
C GLY A 61 -16.47 10.67 -3.48
N ASP A 62 -15.58 10.85 -2.51
CA ASP A 62 -14.40 11.71 -2.67
C ASP A 62 -13.39 11.08 -3.62
N VAL A 63 -12.93 11.83 -4.61
CA VAL A 63 -11.85 11.42 -5.52
C VAL A 63 -10.57 12.12 -5.10
N SER A 64 -9.49 11.36 -4.94
CA SER A 64 -8.18 11.91 -4.59
C SER A 64 -7.58 12.68 -5.77
N GLU A 65 -6.98 13.85 -5.49
CA GLU A 65 -6.27 14.64 -6.50
C GLU A 65 -5.08 13.89 -7.14
N GLU A 66 -4.41 13.04 -6.35
CA GLU A 66 -3.20 12.29 -6.76
C GLU A 66 -3.52 10.83 -7.15
N ILE A 67 -4.73 10.58 -7.65
CA ILE A 67 -5.14 9.23 -8.05
C ILE A 67 -4.23 8.68 -9.18
N SER A 68 -3.73 7.46 -8.98
CA SER A 68 -2.95 6.70 -9.96
C SER A 68 -3.09 5.19 -9.72
N PRO A 69 -2.67 4.33 -10.68
CA PRO A 69 -2.58 2.87 -10.49
C PRO A 69 -1.75 2.41 -9.28
N PHE A 70 -0.99 3.32 -8.67
CA PHE A 70 -0.14 3.06 -7.50
C PHE A 70 -0.64 3.74 -6.23
N VAL A 71 -1.32 4.88 -6.36
CA VAL A 71 -1.76 5.73 -5.24
C VAL A 71 -3.26 5.96 -5.37
N TYR A 72 -4.02 5.36 -4.47
CA TYR A 72 -5.46 5.52 -4.34
C TYR A 72 -5.85 5.41 -2.87
N LYS A 73 -6.80 6.23 -2.42
CA LYS A 73 -7.15 6.37 -1.00
C LYS A 73 -8.63 6.07 -0.73
N THR A 74 -9.50 6.30 -1.71
CA THR A 74 -10.96 6.21 -1.52
C THR A 74 -11.58 5.04 -2.28
N LYS A 75 -12.84 4.73 -1.97
CA LYS A 75 -13.64 3.75 -2.74
C LYS A 75 -13.86 4.26 -4.18
N ALA A 76 -14.09 5.56 -4.35
CA ALA A 76 -14.27 6.18 -5.66
C ALA A 76 -12.99 6.06 -6.51
N ASP A 77 -11.81 6.25 -5.92
CA ASP A 77 -10.54 6.06 -6.63
C ASP A 77 -10.40 4.64 -7.20
N ARG A 78 -10.67 3.62 -6.37
CA ARG A 78 -10.62 2.23 -6.83
C ARG A 78 -11.62 1.97 -7.96
N TYR A 79 -12.83 2.51 -7.86
CA TYR A 79 -13.84 2.33 -8.89
C TYR A 79 -13.42 2.94 -10.24
N ILE A 80 -12.81 4.13 -10.23
CA ILE A 80 -12.24 4.76 -11.43
C ILE A 80 -11.15 3.85 -12.03
N LEU A 81 -10.24 3.37 -11.20
CA LEU A 81 -9.13 2.53 -11.64
C LEU A 81 -9.60 1.17 -12.20
N ASP A 82 -10.63 0.57 -11.61
CA ASP A 82 -11.25 -0.68 -12.10
C ASP A 82 -11.88 -0.55 -13.50
N LYS A 83 -12.17 0.68 -13.94
CA LYS A 83 -12.62 0.95 -15.33
C LYS A 83 -11.46 1.18 -16.29
N CYS A 84 -10.34 1.66 -15.80
CA CYS A 84 -9.22 2.10 -16.63
C CYS A 84 -8.10 1.06 -16.75
N TYR A 85 -7.91 0.21 -15.74
CA TYR A 85 -6.78 -0.72 -15.64
C TYR A 85 -7.21 -2.12 -15.23
N ILE A 86 -6.37 -3.10 -15.57
CA ILE A 86 -6.55 -4.51 -15.16
C ILE A 86 -6.07 -4.68 -13.72
N ASN A 87 -6.93 -5.17 -12.82
CA ASN A 87 -6.53 -5.60 -11.47
C ASN A 87 -6.54 -7.13 -11.39
N ILE A 88 -5.37 -7.73 -11.13
CA ILE A 88 -5.19 -9.20 -11.17
C ILE A 88 -6.07 -9.90 -10.12
N TYR A 89 -6.17 -9.34 -8.91
CA TYR A 89 -6.98 -9.92 -7.85
C TYR A 89 -8.48 -9.89 -8.16
N ASN A 90 -8.97 -8.84 -8.83
CA ASN A 90 -10.36 -8.76 -9.26
C ASN A 90 -10.69 -9.81 -10.32
N GLU A 91 -9.79 -10.02 -11.29
CA GLU A 91 -9.95 -11.07 -12.29
C GLU A 91 -9.86 -12.48 -11.68
N LEU A 92 -8.94 -12.69 -10.73
CA LEU A 92 -8.85 -13.94 -9.98
C LEU A 92 -10.15 -14.27 -9.25
N LYS A 93 -10.81 -13.29 -8.62
CA LYS A 93 -12.11 -13.50 -7.98
C LYS A 93 -13.19 -13.92 -8.97
N LYS A 94 -13.21 -13.34 -10.18
CA LYS A 94 -14.14 -13.74 -11.25
C LYS A 94 -13.94 -15.20 -11.63
N ILE A 95 -12.68 -15.57 -11.93
CA ILE A 95 -12.31 -16.96 -12.28
C ILE A 95 -12.70 -17.92 -11.17
N ASN A 96 -12.38 -17.60 -9.90
CA ASN A 96 -12.72 -18.45 -8.76
C ASN A 96 -14.23 -18.57 -8.52
N SER A 97 -15.02 -17.60 -8.96
CA SER A 97 -16.49 -17.65 -8.95
C SER A 97 -17.11 -18.36 -10.15
N GLY A 98 -16.29 -18.94 -11.04
CA GLY A 98 -16.74 -19.61 -12.27
C GLY A 98 -17.11 -18.66 -13.40
N SER A 99 -16.75 -17.37 -13.30
CA SER A 99 -16.97 -16.38 -14.36
C SER A 99 -15.74 -16.26 -15.26
N ASP A 100 -15.96 -16.07 -16.56
CA ASP A 100 -14.88 -15.83 -17.51
C ASP A 100 -14.14 -14.52 -17.21
N SER A 101 -12.81 -14.57 -17.24
CA SER A 101 -11.99 -13.35 -17.25
C SER A 101 -11.86 -12.82 -18.67
N LEU A 102 -11.90 -11.51 -18.82
CA LEU A 102 -11.64 -10.85 -20.10
C LEU A 102 -10.14 -10.80 -20.43
N TYR A 103 -9.27 -10.96 -19.44
CA TYR A 103 -7.84 -10.68 -19.55
C TYR A 103 -6.95 -11.89 -19.27
N PHE A 104 -7.44 -12.87 -18.51
CA PHE A 104 -6.66 -14.05 -18.15
C PHE A 104 -7.33 -15.30 -18.71
N GLU A 105 -6.52 -16.18 -19.30
CA GLU A 105 -6.94 -17.53 -19.69
C GLU A 105 -6.98 -18.42 -18.45
N SER A 106 -5.95 -18.36 -17.61
CA SER A 106 -5.92 -19.09 -16.34
C SER A 106 -5.07 -18.40 -15.26
N VAL A 107 -5.43 -18.67 -14.00
CA VAL A 107 -4.60 -18.41 -12.83
C VAL A 107 -4.57 -19.66 -11.97
N GLU A 108 -3.57 -20.51 -12.22
CA GLU A 108 -3.44 -21.81 -11.59
C GLU A 108 -2.59 -21.75 -10.34
N LYS A 109 -2.86 -22.65 -9.38
CA LYS A 109 -2.19 -22.71 -8.09
C LYS A 109 -1.78 -24.14 -7.76
N ASP A 110 -0.47 -24.40 -7.73
CA ASP A 110 0.11 -25.65 -7.25
C ASP A 110 0.86 -25.42 -5.93
N SER A 111 0.73 -26.34 -4.98
CA SER A 111 1.25 -26.20 -3.64
C SER A 111 2.00 -27.45 -3.18
N ARG A 112 3.31 -27.33 -2.99
CA ARG A 112 4.19 -28.46 -2.65
C ARG A 112 4.96 -28.21 -1.35
N TYR A 113 5.14 -29.26 -0.55
CA TYR A 113 6.00 -29.21 0.63
C TYR A 113 7.47 -29.40 0.21
N LEU A 114 8.37 -28.52 0.67
CA LEU A 114 9.81 -28.71 0.49
C LEU A 114 10.32 -29.77 1.47
N ASN A 115 10.55 -30.99 0.96
CA ASN A 115 11.21 -32.05 1.74
C ASN A 115 12.73 -31.84 1.72
N LYS A 116 13.34 -31.64 2.89
CA LYS A 116 14.78 -31.83 3.11
C LYS A 116 14.98 -33.03 4.05
N GLY A 117 14.97 -34.24 3.48
CA GLY A 117 15.25 -35.48 4.21
C GLY A 117 14.21 -35.85 5.29
N ARG A 118 14.60 -36.78 6.19
CA ARG A 118 13.75 -37.40 7.25
C ARG A 118 13.12 -36.43 8.26
N LYS A 119 13.40 -35.12 8.18
CA LYS A 119 12.71 -34.08 8.96
C LYS A 119 11.89 -33.20 8.00
N LYS A 120 10.56 -33.31 8.07
CA LYS A 120 9.62 -32.40 7.38
C LYS A 120 9.91 -30.96 7.81
N THR A 121 10.67 -30.20 7.02
CA THR A 121 10.67 -28.73 7.14
C THR A 121 9.31 -28.24 6.67
N LYS A 122 8.53 -27.61 7.57
CA LYS A 122 7.19 -27.04 7.32
C LYS A 122 7.19 -25.84 6.36
N ASN A 123 8.03 -25.82 5.32
CA ASN A 123 8.03 -24.72 4.35
C ASN A 123 7.26 -25.17 3.12
N LYS A 124 5.95 -24.88 3.10
CA LYS A 124 5.13 -25.04 1.91
C LYS A 124 5.47 -23.95 0.90
N LEU A 125 5.72 -24.34 -0.34
CA LEU A 125 5.96 -23.46 -1.48
C LEU A 125 4.74 -23.56 -2.40
N THR A 126 4.13 -22.42 -2.70
CA THR A 126 3.02 -22.31 -3.64
C THR A 126 3.51 -21.64 -4.91
N THR A 127 3.20 -22.25 -6.05
CA THR A 127 3.49 -21.78 -7.38
C THR A 127 2.18 -21.30 -8.01
N TYR A 128 2.13 -20.04 -8.40
CA TYR A 128 1.06 -19.49 -9.21
C TYR A 128 1.52 -19.42 -10.66
N THR A 129 0.74 -19.96 -11.59
CA THR A 129 0.96 -19.81 -13.03
C THR A 129 -0.14 -18.91 -13.58
N ILE A 130 0.23 -17.78 -14.16
CA ILE A 130 -0.70 -16.76 -14.64
C ILE A 130 -0.54 -16.67 -16.15
N ARG A 131 -1.62 -16.95 -16.89
CA ARG A 131 -1.65 -16.88 -18.34
C ARG A 131 -2.62 -15.79 -18.80
N LEU A 132 -2.09 -14.78 -19.47
CA LEU A 132 -2.86 -13.73 -20.13
C LEU A 132 -3.55 -14.30 -21.37
N LYS A 133 -4.72 -13.76 -21.72
CA LYS A 133 -5.29 -13.98 -23.06
C LYS A 133 -4.45 -13.25 -24.10
N GLU A 134 -4.34 -13.84 -25.28
CA GLU A 134 -3.66 -13.20 -26.41
C GLU A 134 -4.48 -12.02 -26.96
N GLY A 135 -3.79 -11.07 -27.60
CA GLY A 135 -4.43 -9.94 -28.29
C GLY A 135 -4.86 -8.78 -27.39
N ILE A 136 -4.58 -8.83 -26.08
CA ILE A 136 -4.81 -7.70 -25.17
C ILE A 136 -3.90 -6.54 -25.58
N ARG A 137 -4.45 -5.33 -25.68
CA ARG A 137 -3.72 -4.11 -26.03
C ARG A 137 -3.99 -2.99 -25.03
N ALA A 138 -2.97 -2.18 -24.78
CA ALA A 138 -3.08 -0.93 -24.05
C ALA A 138 -3.70 0.17 -24.94
N THR A 139 -3.99 1.33 -24.35
CA THR A 139 -4.62 2.45 -25.06
C THR A 139 -3.80 3.04 -26.20
N ASP A 140 -2.48 2.88 -26.14
CA ASP A 140 -1.53 3.25 -27.21
C ASP A 140 -1.44 2.18 -28.31
N GLY A 141 -2.24 1.11 -28.22
CA GLY A 141 -2.25 0.00 -29.16
C GLY A 141 -1.14 -1.04 -28.93
N MET A 142 -0.22 -0.82 -27.99
CA MET A 142 0.84 -1.78 -27.69
C MET A 142 0.26 -3.04 -27.04
N ALA A 143 0.82 -4.21 -27.37
CA ALA A 143 0.39 -5.47 -26.78
C ALA A 143 0.71 -5.52 -25.28
N VAL A 144 -0.23 -6.03 -24.47
CA VAL A 144 -0.01 -6.32 -23.05
C VAL A 144 0.42 -7.78 -22.93
N THR A 145 1.59 -8.01 -22.33
CA THR A 145 2.28 -9.30 -22.35
C THR A 145 2.79 -9.69 -20.96
N ALA A 146 3.41 -10.87 -20.87
CA ALA A 146 4.14 -11.31 -19.68
C ALA A 146 5.24 -10.31 -19.25
N ASP A 147 5.77 -9.51 -20.17
CA ASP A 147 6.80 -8.50 -19.84
C ASP A 147 6.24 -7.37 -18.99
N ASP A 148 5.00 -6.95 -19.26
CA ASP A 148 4.30 -5.98 -18.44
C ASP A 148 4.04 -6.55 -17.05
N LEU A 149 3.61 -7.81 -16.94
CA LEU A 149 3.42 -8.44 -15.63
C LEU A 149 4.74 -8.49 -14.85
N MET A 150 5.83 -8.91 -15.48
CA MET A 150 7.14 -8.95 -14.85
C MET A 150 7.62 -7.55 -14.44
N PHE A 151 7.50 -6.54 -15.30
CA PHE A 151 7.76 -5.14 -14.98
C PHE A 151 6.99 -4.71 -13.72
N ASN A 152 5.68 -5.00 -13.66
CA ASN A 152 4.83 -4.64 -12.52
C ASN A 152 5.30 -5.29 -11.20
N TYR A 153 5.76 -6.54 -11.22
CA TYR A 153 6.31 -7.20 -10.03
C TYR A 153 7.68 -6.64 -9.64
N TYR A 154 8.59 -6.41 -10.58
CA TYR A 154 9.90 -5.83 -10.28
C TYR A 154 9.80 -4.38 -9.76
N LEU A 155 8.88 -3.59 -10.32
CA LEU A 155 8.57 -2.24 -9.85
C LEU A 155 8.16 -2.24 -8.38
N ARG A 156 7.19 -3.09 -8.02
CA ARG A 156 6.59 -3.15 -6.69
C ARG A 156 7.45 -3.85 -5.65
N THR A 157 8.43 -4.65 -6.08
CA THR A 157 9.36 -5.33 -5.18
C THR A 157 10.64 -4.52 -4.91
N ASP A 158 10.86 -3.44 -5.65
CA ASP A 158 11.99 -2.54 -5.41
C ASP A 158 11.86 -1.84 -4.05
N SER A 159 12.99 -1.73 -3.38
CA SER A 159 13.08 -1.16 -2.03
C SER A 159 12.70 0.33 -1.91
N SER A 160 12.69 1.07 -3.03
CA SER A 160 12.26 2.46 -3.08
C SER A 160 10.78 2.65 -3.41
N TYR A 161 10.05 1.58 -3.74
CA TYR A 161 8.63 1.67 -4.10
C TYR A 161 7.79 2.11 -2.90
N GLU A 162 7.14 3.28 -2.91
CA GLU A 162 6.44 3.86 -1.74
C GLU A 162 4.90 3.82 -1.81
N ALA A 163 4.32 3.08 -2.76
CA ALA A 163 2.87 3.11 -3.01
C ALA A 163 2.05 2.12 -2.16
N SER A 164 0.73 2.09 -2.39
CA SER A 164 -0.28 1.51 -1.48
C SER A 164 -0.35 -0.03 -1.45
N ASP A 165 0.25 -0.73 -2.41
CA ASP A 165 0.17 -2.19 -2.49
C ASP A 165 1.20 -2.95 -1.65
N ASN A 166 1.06 -4.27 -1.66
CA ASN A 166 1.65 -5.16 -0.67
C ASN A 166 2.62 -6.19 -1.28
N VAL A 167 2.98 -6.05 -2.55
CA VAL A 167 3.84 -7.03 -3.22
C VAL A 167 5.24 -7.06 -2.58
N TYR A 168 5.78 -5.90 -2.19
CA TYR A 168 7.10 -5.79 -1.56
C TYR A 168 7.27 -6.58 -0.26
N LYS A 169 6.16 -6.87 0.46
CA LYS A 169 6.17 -7.63 1.72
C LYS A 169 5.85 -9.11 1.53
N CYS A 170 5.50 -9.54 0.32
CA CYS A 170 5.21 -10.93 0.00
C CYS A 170 6.45 -11.81 0.18
N LYS A 171 6.27 -13.09 0.51
CA LYS A 171 7.40 -14.02 0.69
C LYS A 171 7.75 -14.73 -0.62
N ILE A 172 7.97 -13.96 -1.67
CA ILE A 172 8.39 -14.48 -2.97
C ILE A 172 9.79 -15.10 -2.83
N LEU A 173 9.97 -16.28 -3.41
CA LEU A 173 11.23 -17.02 -3.38
C LEU A 173 12.35 -16.13 -3.94
N GLY A 174 13.40 -15.90 -3.14
CA GLY A 174 14.55 -15.09 -3.55
C GLY A 174 14.33 -13.57 -3.56
N LEU A 175 13.15 -13.05 -3.17
CA LEU A 175 12.92 -11.61 -3.12
C LEU A 175 13.89 -10.90 -2.15
N LEU A 176 14.05 -11.43 -0.94
CA LEU A 176 14.96 -10.83 0.04
C LEU A 176 16.41 -10.86 -0.47
N ASN A 177 16.82 -11.91 -1.17
CA ASN A 177 18.15 -12.04 -1.77
C ASN A 177 18.39 -10.92 -2.79
N TYR A 178 17.42 -10.69 -3.68
CA TYR A 178 17.43 -9.60 -4.67
C TYR A 178 17.49 -8.21 -4.01
N GLN A 179 16.69 -8.00 -2.95
CA GLN A 179 16.66 -6.74 -2.20
C GLN A 179 17.91 -6.50 -1.35
N THR A 180 18.65 -7.54 -0.96
CA THR A 180 19.88 -7.36 -0.16
C THR A 180 21.17 -7.53 -0.95
N GLY A 181 21.11 -7.91 -2.24
CA GLY A 181 22.31 -8.23 -3.00
C GLY A 181 23.00 -9.53 -2.56
N CYS A 182 22.35 -10.35 -1.73
CA CYS A 182 22.95 -11.52 -1.09
C CYS A 182 22.53 -12.81 -1.80
N GLU A 183 23.48 -13.68 -2.12
CA GLU A 183 23.21 -14.95 -2.82
C GLU A 183 22.38 -15.93 -1.99
N ASN A 184 22.53 -15.92 -0.67
CA ASN A 184 21.92 -16.86 0.26
C ASN A 184 20.94 -16.15 1.20
N SER A 185 19.76 -16.76 1.41
CA SER A 185 18.66 -16.17 2.21
C SER A 185 18.97 -16.01 3.70
N SER A 186 19.79 -16.87 4.29
CA SER A 186 20.28 -16.72 5.68
C SER A 186 21.19 -15.50 5.81
N LYS A 187 22.12 -15.31 4.86
CA LYS A 187 22.97 -14.11 4.81
C LYS A 187 22.14 -12.85 4.60
N ALA A 188 21.18 -12.90 3.68
CA ALA A 188 20.24 -11.81 3.43
C ALA A 188 19.47 -11.39 4.71
N LYS A 189 18.91 -12.36 5.45
CA LYS A 189 18.23 -12.12 6.74
C LYS A 189 19.20 -11.54 7.76
N TYR A 190 20.39 -12.11 7.91
CA TYR A 190 21.39 -11.61 8.84
C TYR A 190 21.76 -10.16 8.54
N THR A 191 22.07 -9.83 7.27
CA THR A 191 22.41 -8.47 6.83
C THR A 191 21.28 -7.48 7.14
N LEU A 192 20.03 -7.85 6.87
CA LEU A 192 18.86 -7.03 7.18
C LEU A 192 18.72 -6.77 8.68
N TYR A 193 18.66 -7.82 9.50
CA TYR A 193 18.41 -7.69 10.93
C TYR A 193 19.58 -7.08 11.71
N ALA A 194 20.83 -7.31 11.28
CA ALA A 194 21.99 -6.62 11.83
C ALA A 194 21.88 -5.10 11.66
N LYS A 195 21.46 -4.63 10.47
CA LYS A 195 21.25 -3.20 10.18
C LYS A 195 20.02 -2.62 10.88
N ILE A 196 18.96 -3.41 11.10
CA ILE A 196 17.83 -2.99 11.94
C ILE A 196 18.27 -2.79 13.40
N LYS A 197 19.10 -3.69 13.93
CA LYS A 197 19.61 -3.61 15.31
C LYS A 197 20.58 -2.44 15.50
N LYS A 198 21.42 -2.17 14.50
CA LYS A 198 22.42 -1.09 14.51
C LYS A 198 22.28 -0.21 13.25
N PRO A 199 21.26 0.66 13.18
CA PRO A 199 21.03 1.51 12.02
C PRO A 199 22.09 2.62 11.91
N SER A 200 22.49 2.96 10.68
CA SER A 200 23.39 4.08 10.40
C SER A 200 22.72 5.44 10.72
N SER A 201 23.50 6.52 10.76
CA SER A 201 22.97 7.89 10.91
C SER A 201 21.92 8.23 9.84
N ALA A 202 22.18 7.86 8.59
CA ALA A 202 21.25 8.04 7.47
C ALA A 202 19.93 7.26 7.67
N MET A 203 20.00 6.01 8.13
CA MET A 203 18.81 5.21 8.45
C MET A 203 18.04 5.82 9.63
N LYS A 204 18.72 6.22 10.71
CA LYS A 204 18.10 6.88 11.87
C LYS A 204 17.39 8.17 11.46
N LYS A 205 18.00 8.98 10.57
CA LYS A 205 17.37 10.19 10.00
C LYS A 205 16.09 9.84 9.25
N LYS A 206 16.12 8.85 8.36
CA LYS A 206 14.91 8.39 7.63
C LYS A 206 13.82 7.87 8.56
N ILE A 207 14.16 7.09 9.60
CA ILE A 207 13.18 6.60 10.59
C ILE A 207 12.54 7.79 11.32
N LYS A 208 13.34 8.76 11.78
CA LYS A 208 12.86 9.98 12.44
C LYS A 208 11.87 10.75 11.56
N THR A 209 12.20 10.97 10.28
CA THR A 209 11.38 11.83 9.42
C THR A 209 10.20 11.10 8.79
N LYS A 210 10.41 9.90 8.23
CA LYS A 210 9.36 9.17 7.49
C LYS A 210 8.40 8.38 8.37
N ILE A 211 8.80 8.01 9.58
CA ILE A 211 7.95 7.21 10.49
C ILE A 211 7.54 8.06 11.67
N ILE A 212 8.51 8.50 12.48
CA ILE A 212 8.21 9.14 13.76
C ILE A 212 7.49 10.47 13.55
N TYR A 213 8.06 11.38 12.76
CA TYR A 213 7.47 12.70 12.55
C TYR A 213 6.13 12.61 11.82
N SER A 214 6.02 11.75 10.78
CA SER A 214 4.77 11.56 10.05
C SER A 214 3.64 11.10 10.96
N GLU A 215 3.86 10.03 11.73
CA GLU A 215 2.84 9.53 12.66
C GLU A 215 2.49 10.54 13.75
N ILE A 216 3.46 11.28 14.28
CA ILE A 216 3.22 12.29 15.32
C ILE A 216 2.44 13.49 14.74
N LYS A 217 2.62 13.80 13.45
CA LYS A 217 1.80 14.78 12.74
C LYS A 217 0.37 14.27 12.56
N ASP A 218 0.19 13.04 12.06
CA ASP A 218 -1.14 12.42 11.91
C ASP A 218 -1.88 12.32 13.24
N ALA A 219 -1.15 12.00 14.32
CA ALA A 219 -1.67 11.99 15.68
C ALA A 219 -2.15 13.37 16.17
N PHE A 220 -1.50 14.45 15.73
CA PHE A 220 -1.96 15.81 16.02
C PHE A 220 -3.25 16.13 15.25
N GLU A 221 -3.33 15.74 13.98
CA GLU A 221 -4.53 15.90 13.15
C GLU A 221 -5.72 15.11 13.73
N TRP A 222 -5.51 13.85 14.12
CA TRP A 222 -6.49 13.05 14.86
C TRP A 222 -6.90 13.72 16.19
N THR A 223 -5.95 14.22 16.97
CA THR A 223 -6.29 14.93 18.22
C THR A 223 -7.13 16.17 17.96
N SER A 224 -6.90 16.84 16.82
CA SER A 224 -7.66 18.01 16.39
C SER A 224 -9.10 17.66 16.01
N SER A 225 -9.33 16.49 15.41
CA SER A 225 -10.67 16.05 15.03
C SER A 225 -11.58 15.76 16.22
N LEU A 226 -11.02 15.40 17.38
CA LEU A 226 -11.80 15.10 18.60
C LEU A 226 -12.65 16.30 19.06
N TYR A 227 -12.22 17.54 18.79
CA TYR A 227 -12.97 18.75 19.17
C TYR A 227 -14.21 18.99 18.31
N ARG A 228 -14.38 18.22 17.22
CA ARG A 228 -15.54 18.31 16.33
C ARG A 228 -16.63 17.30 16.67
N ASP A 229 -16.38 16.44 17.67
CA ASP A 229 -17.27 15.36 18.06
C ASP A 229 -17.56 15.46 19.55
N GLU A 230 -18.81 15.80 19.88
CA GLU A 230 -19.29 16.07 21.23
C GLU A 230 -19.12 14.87 22.18
N THR A 231 -18.98 13.65 21.63
CA THR A 231 -18.72 12.45 22.43
C THR A 231 -17.36 12.50 23.16
N TYR A 232 -16.45 13.37 22.74
CA TYR A 232 -15.16 13.61 23.39
C TYR A 232 -15.12 14.85 24.29
N SER A 233 -16.26 15.53 24.53
CA SER A 233 -16.38 16.69 25.44
C SER A 233 -15.69 16.46 26.79
N TYR A 234 -15.87 15.27 27.38
CA TYR A 234 -15.26 14.89 28.65
C TYR A 234 -13.73 15.04 28.73
N ILE A 235 -13.03 14.98 27.60
CA ILE A 235 -11.57 15.16 27.53
C ILE A 235 -11.17 16.48 26.86
N THR A 236 -11.95 16.97 25.89
CA THR A 236 -11.69 18.25 25.22
C THR A 236 -11.97 19.43 26.14
N ASP A 237 -12.94 19.34 27.04
CA ASP A 237 -13.22 20.39 28.04
C ASP A 237 -12.10 20.49 29.08
N LYS A 238 -11.53 19.35 29.47
CA LYS A 238 -10.38 19.28 30.37
C LYS A 238 -9.10 19.86 29.76
N TYR A 239 -8.97 19.77 28.43
CA TYR A 239 -7.84 20.27 27.68
C TYR A 239 -8.34 21.16 26.54
N PRO A 240 -8.79 22.40 26.79
CA PRO A 240 -9.48 23.23 25.78
C PRO A 240 -8.60 23.63 24.59
N ARG A 241 -7.29 23.38 24.65
CA ARG A 241 -6.35 23.63 23.55
C ARG A 241 -5.87 22.30 23.00
N THR A 242 -6.05 22.09 21.70
CA THR A 242 -5.62 20.88 20.97
C THR A 242 -4.17 20.48 21.27
N ARG A 243 -3.26 21.45 21.36
CA ARG A 243 -1.85 21.20 21.67
C ARG A 243 -1.64 20.59 23.06
N ASP A 244 -2.44 20.96 24.05
CA ASP A 244 -2.34 20.40 25.40
C ASP A 244 -2.88 18.97 25.46
N LEU A 245 -4.00 18.69 24.79
CA LEU A 245 -4.55 17.34 24.67
C LEU A 245 -3.57 16.42 23.92
N PHE A 246 -2.97 16.91 22.85
CA PHE A 246 -1.95 16.19 22.10
C PHE A 246 -0.71 15.88 22.95
N VAL A 247 -0.25 16.86 23.74
CA VAL A 247 0.83 16.65 24.71
C VAL A 247 0.46 15.62 25.76
N TYR A 248 -0.78 15.62 26.24
CA TYR A 248 -1.26 14.64 27.22
C TYR A 248 -1.15 13.21 26.70
N PHE A 249 -1.49 12.97 25.43
CA PHE A 249 -1.42 11.64 24.81
C PHE A 249 -0.01 11.22 24.40
N PHE A 250 0.74 12.10 23.73
CA PHE A 250 1.93 11.72 22.98
C PHE A 250 3.25 12.21 23.59
N SER A 251 3.24 13.04 24.64
CA SER A 251 4.50 13.42 25.26
C SER A 251 5.06 12.33 26.17
N LEU A 252 6.31 11.94 25.91
CA LEU A 252 7.09 11.05 26.77
C LEU A 252 7.65 11.77 28.00
N ASN A 253 7.71 13.11 27.97
CA ASN A 253 8.12 13.93 29.10
C ASN A 253 6.88 14.47 29.85
N PRO A 254 6.58 13.97 31.06
CA PRO A 254 5.40 14.39 31.82
C PRO A 254 5.42 15.87 32.24
N LYS A 255 6.58 16.53 32.20
CA LYS A 255 6.75 17.95 32.52
C LYS A 255 6.63 18.85 31.28
N TYR A 256 6.55 18.29 30.08
CA TYR A 256 6.45 19.09 28.86
C TYR A 256 5.12 19.86 28.82
N LYS A 257 5.18 21.12 28.38
CA LYS A 257 4.02 22.00 28.19
C LYS A 257 4.06 22.65 26.81
N ALA A 258 2.90 22.81 26.19
CA ALA A 258 2.71 23.48 24.91
C ALA A 258 2.52 25.01 25.03
N LYS A 259 2.58 25.55 26.26
CA LYS A 259 2.43 27.00 26.52
C LYS A 259 3.43 27.80 25.67
N ASN A 260 2.94 28.86 25.03
CA ASN A 260 3.70 29.79 24.18
C ASN A 260 4.39 29.15 22.96
N LYS A 261 3.86 28.02 22.45
CA LYS A 261 4.37 27.33 21.26
C LYS A 261 3.26 27.14 20.24
N ASN A 262 3.59 27.25 18.95
CA ASN A 262 2.69 26.89 17.85
C ASN A 262 2.64 25.35 17.66
N ALA A 263 1.73 24.88 16.81
CA ALA A 263 1.52 23.45 16.58
C ALA A 263 2.79 22.76 16.03
N ASP A 264 3.42 23.34 15.01
CA ASP A 264 4.63 22.79 14.38
C ASP A 264 5.78 22.60 15.36
N THR A 265 6.02 23.60 16.23
CA THR A 265 7.04 23.52 17.28
C THR A 265 6.72 22.39 18.25
N VAL A 266 5.45 22.24 18.65
CA VAL A 266 5.03 21.17 19.56
C VAL A 266 5.19 19.80 18.92
N ILE A 267 4.75 19.60 17.67
CA ILE A 267 4.90 18.36 16.90
C ILE A 267 6.38 17.99 16.76
N LYS A 268 7.24 18.93 16.35
CA LYS A 268 8.70 18.71 16.22
C LYS A 268 9.33 18.33 17.56
N GLN A 269 8.99 19.03 18.64
CA GLN A 269 9.55 18.76 19.97
C GLN A 269 9.05 17.42 20.53
N ILE A 270 7.79 17.05 20.34
CA ILE A 270 7.28 15.73 20.75
C ILE A 270 7.93 14.63 19.91
N SER A 271 8.01 14.78 18.60
CA SER A 271 8.71 13.83 17.71
C SER A 271 10.15 13.59 18.16
N ALA A 272 10.86 14.65 18.56
CA ALA A 272 12.23 14.55 19.07
C ALA A 272 12.34 13.69 20.36
N GLN A 273 11.31 13.65 21.21
CA GLN A 273 11.31 12.83 22.43
C GLN A 273 11.39 11.32 22.12
N TYR A 274 10.87 10.89 20.97
CA TYR A 274 10.95 9.50 20.52
C TYR A 274 12.29 9.18 19.83
N GLY A 275 12.98 10.19 19.29
CA GLY A 275 14.19 9.96 18.51
C GLY A 275 13.91 9.03 17.32
N TYR A 276 14.65 7.93 17.20
CA TYR A 276 14.39 6.88 16.18
C TYR A 276 13.69 5.64 16.77
N ASP A 277 13.22 5.70 18.01
CA ASP A 277 12.62 4.57 18.72
C ASP A 277 11.17 4.32 18.27
N TYR A 278 11.04 3.75 17.09
CA TYR A 278 9.76 3.35 16.51
C TYR A 278 9.03 2.27 17.33
N LYS A 279 9.75 1.49 18.14
CA LYS A 279 9.14 0.51 19.04
C LYS A 279 8.41 1.21 20.19
N LYS A 280 9.01 2.27 20.75
CA LYS A 280 8.36 3.12 21.75
C LYS A 280 7.17 3.87 21.17
N LEU A 281 7.28 4.39 19.94
CA LEU A 281 6.14 4.98 19.23
C LEU A 281 5.00 3.96 19.05
N GLY A 282 5.33 2.73 18.64
CA GLY A 282 4.35 1.65 18.46
C GLY A 282 3.59 1.31 19.75
N LYS A 283 4.27 1.33 20.89
CA LYS A 283 3.62 1.14 22.20
C LYS A 283 2.63 2.26 22.54
N VAL A 284 2.91 3.50 22.16
CA VAL A 284 2.03 4.65 22.42
C VAL A 284 0.84 4.68 21.47
N THR A 285 1.08 4.42 20.19
CA THR A 285 0.08 4.52 19.11
C THR A 285 -0.73 3.24 18.91
N GLY A 286 -0.31 2.12 19.49
CA GLY A 286 -0.89 0.80 19.24
C GLY A 286 -0.55 0.20 17.86
N LYS A 287 0.33 0.84 17.08
CA LYS A 287 0.70 0.43 15.72
C LYS A 287 2.03 -0.32 15.65
N ASN A 288 2.24 -1.10 14.59
CA ASN A 288 3.49 -1.81 14.33
C ASN A 288 4.23 -1.23 13.10
N TYR A 289 5.39 -0.61 13.33
CA TYR A 289 6.18 0.05 12.29
C TYR A 289 7.30 -0.82 11.69
N ASP A 290 7.36 -2.12 12.01
CA ASP A 290 8.47 -2.99 11.60
C ASP A 290 8.61 -3.11 10.08
N ALA A 291 7.49 -3.11 9.36
CA ALA A 291 7.48 -3.16 7.90
C ALA A 291 8.12 -1.90 7.29
N LEU A 292 7.79 -0.71 7.82
CA LEU A 292 8.35 0.56 7.35
C LEU A 292 9.86 0.66 7.64
N VAL A 293 10.29 0.22 8.82
CA VAL A 293 11.71 0.19 9.17
C VAL A 293 12.48 -0.79 8.28
N LYS A 294 11.94 -2.00 8.06
CA LYS A 294 12.53 -2.97 7.13
C LYS A 294 12.72 -2.37 5.74
N LYS A 295 11.72 -1.65 5.23
CA LYS A 295 11.77 -0.98 3.93
C LYS A 295 12.87 0.08 3.86
N ILE A 296 12.98 0.96 4.86
CA ILE A 296 14.05 1.96 4.97
C ILE A 296 15.43 1.30 4.94
N VAL A 297 15.59 0.20 5.69
CA VAL A 297 16.86 -0.52 5.79
C VAL A 297 17.19 -1.25 4.48
N LEU A 298 16.21 -1.90 3.84
CA LEU A 298 16.39 -2.57 2.55
C LEU A 298 16.79 -1.58 1.46
N ASN A 299 16.17 -0.39 1.42
CA ASN A 299 16.54 0.65 0.46
C ASN A 299 18.00 1.06 0.61
N GLU A 300 18.45 1.25 1.85
CA GLU A 300 19.85 1.58 2.13
C GLU A 300 20.83 0.44 1.81
N ILE A 301 20.40 -0.83 1.91
CA ILE A 301 21.21 -1.98 1.47
C ILE A 301 21.28 -2.03 -0.06
N CYS A 302 20.13 -1.92 -0.74
CA CYS A 302 19.99 -1.94 -2.20
C CYS A 302 20.89 -0.90 -2.87
N LYS A 303 20.92 0.33 -2.34
CA LYS A 303 21.73 1.44 -2.90
C LYS A 303 23.22 1.11 -3.00
N LYS A 304 23.72 0.17 -2.19
CA LYS A 304 25.14 -0.25 -2.22
C LYS A 304 25.41 -1.39 -3.19
N GLN A 305 24.40 -1.88 -3.90
CA GLN A 305 24.45 -3.13 -4.68
C GLN A 305 23.78 -2.95 -6.06
N LEU A 306 23.89 -1.76 -6.65
CA LEU A 306 23.21 -1.41 -7.90
C LEU A 306 23.76 -2.20 -9.11
N ASP A 307 25.05 -2.54 -9.11
CA ASP A 307 25.71 -3.14 -10.29
C ASP A 307 25.59 -4.67 -10.37
N LYS A 308 24.96 -5.31 -9.38
CA LYS A 308 24.82 -6.77 -9.35
C LYS A 308 23.65 -7.22 -10.24
N LYS A 309 23.95 -7.92 -11.33
CA LYS A 309 22.96 -8.68 -12.12
C LYS A 309 22.29 -9.72 -11.23
N GLN A 310 21.03 -9.51 -10.89
CA GLN A 310 20.25 -10.38 -10.02
C GLN A 310 18.81 -10.42 -10.47
N ARG A 311 18.16 -11.56 -10.25
CA ARG A 311 16.73 -11.77 -10.48
C ARG A 311 16.05 -12.30 -9.22
N ILE A 312 14.75 -12.09 -9.11
CA ILE A 312 13.94 -12.70 -8.07
C ILE A 312 13.70 -14.16 -8.48
N LYS A 313 14.32 -15.11 -7.77
CA LYS A 313 14.30 -16.55 -8.13
C LYS A 313 12.89 -17.11 -8.37
N GLY A 314 11.91 -16.63 -7.60
CA GLY A 314 10.53 -17.06 -7.69
C GLY A 314 9.68 -16.30 -8.70
N LEU A 315 10.24 -15.43 -9.53
CA LEU A 315 9.54 -14.78 -10.64
C LEU A 315 10.16 -15.23 -11.95
N THR A 316 9.36 -15.90 -12.79
CA THR A 316 9.83 -16.49 -14.04
C THR A 316 8.85 -16.14 -15.16
N LYS A 317 9.36 -15.60 -16.27
CA LYS A 317 8.62 -15.55 -17.53
C LYS A 317 8.73 -16.92 -18.20
N ILE A 318 7.61 -17.51 -18.56
CA ILE A 318 7.54 -18.83 -19.22
C ILE A 318 7.49 -18.64 -20.73
N ASP A 319 6.61 -17.77 -21.21
CA ASP A 319 6.45 -17.39 -22.61
C ASP A 319 5.95 -15.93 -22.72
N SER A 320 5.47 -15.51 -23.89
CA SER A 320 4.99 -14.14 -24.14
C SER A 320 3.75 -13.75 -23.33
N TYR A 321 2.99 -14.71 -22.80
CA TYR A 321 1.73 -14.47 -22.09
C TYR A 321 1.65 -15.13 -20.70
N THR A 322 2.65 -15.94 -20.36
CA THR A 322 2.64 -16.74 -19.13
C THR A 322 3.79 -16.36 -18.20
N ILE A 323 3.47 -16.10 -16.93
CA ILE A 323 4.45 -15.96 -15.85
C ILE A 323 4.20 -16.97 -14.74
N GLN A 324 5.25 -17.23 -13.95
CA GLN A 324 5.18 -18.08 -12.77
C GLN A 324 5.73 -17.35 -11.55
N ILE A 325 5.00 -17.48 -10.44
CA ILE A 325 5.33 -16.84 -9.16
C ILE A 325 5.36 -17.87 -8.04
N GLN A 326 6.52 -18.02 -7.39
CA GLN A 326 6.73 -18.94 -6.29
C GLN A 326 6.82 -18.19 -4.96
N VAL A 327 5.90 -18.49 -4.04
CA VAL A 327 5.82 -17.86 -2.72
C VAL A 327 5.85 -18.90 -1.61
N TYR A 328 6.50 -18.56 -0.51
CA TYR A 328 6.42 -19.33 0.73
C TYR A 328 5.09 -19.10 1.45
N GLU A 329 4.70 -20.07 2.28
CA GLU A 329 3.52 -20.00 3.12
C GLU A 329 3.33 -18.67 3.89
N LYS A 330 2.05 -18.31 4.08
CA LYS A 330 1.56 -17.06 4.69
C LYS A 330 1.66 -15.81 3.79
N THR A 331 1.83 -15.98 2.49
CA THR A 331 1.58 -14.89 1.53
C THR A 331 0.11 -14.91 1.14
N SER A 332 -0.60 -13.79 1.35
CA SER A 332 -2.00 -13.64 0.94
C SER A 332 -2.08 -13.45 -0.57
N GLU A 333 -3.06 -14.08 -1.23
CA GLU A 333 -3.36 -13.82 -2.66
C GLU A 333 -3.71 -12.35 -2.89
N LYS A 334 -4.44 -11.73 -1.95
CA LYS A 334 -4.72 -10.30 -2.00
C LYS A 334 -3.44 -9.46 -1.96
N ASP A 335 -2.49 -9.81 -1.08
CA ASP A 335 -1.21 -9.08 -1.01
C ASP A 335 -0.36 -9.26 -2.28
N LEU A 336 -0.48 -10.41 -2.94
CA LEU A 336 0.29 -10.75 -4.14
C LEU A 336 -0.31 -10.14 -5.42
N PHE A 337 -1.63 -9.99 -5.49
CA PHE A 337 -2.35 -9.68 -6.74
C PHE A 337 -3.19 -8.40 -6.71
N ASP A 338 -3.46 -7.78 -5.55
CA ASP A 338 -4.30 -6.55 -5.47
C ASP A 338 -3.49 -5.31 -5.87
N PHE A 339 -3.20 -5.22 -7.17
CA PHE A 339 -2.61 -4.06 -7.82
C PHE A 339 -3.09 -3.94 -9.27
N TYR A 340 -2.99 -2.73 -9.82
CA TYR A 340 -3.34 -2.44 -11.21
C TYR A 340 -2.12 -2.61 -12.13
N VAL A 341 -2.28 -3.38 -13.21
CA VAL A 341 -1.24 -3.62 -14.22
C VAL A 341 -1.06 -2.36 -15.06
N VAL A 342 0.17 -1.89 -15.16
CA VAL A 342 0.55 -0.78 -16.04
C VAL A 342 1.50 -1.24 -17.16
N PRO A 343 1.38 -0.71 -18.40
CA PRO A 343 2.28 -1.10 -19.49
C PRO A 343 3.72 -0.63 -19.27
N LEU A 344 4.70 -1.50 -19.51
CA LEU A 344 6.12 -1.20 -19.47
C LEU A 344 6.48 -0.05 -20.42
N ALA A 345 5.97 -0.10 -21.66
CA ALA A 345 6.27 0.90 -22.69
C ALA A 345 5.91 2.33 -22.25
N LYS A 346 4.86 2.46 -21.45
CA LYS A 346 4.38 3.75 -20.97
C LYS A 346 4.98 4.13 -19.62
N TRP A 347 5.13 3.18 -18.70
CA TRP A 347 5.45 3.47 -17.30
C TRP A 347 6.89 3.18 -16.88
N GLY A 348 7.57 2.28 -17.58
CA GLY A 348 8.95 1.92 -17.29
C GLY A 348 9.95 2.57 -18.24
N ASP A 349 11.19 2.14 -18.11
CA ASP A 349 12.29 2.51 -18.98
C ASP A 349 12.62 1.33 -19.89
N VAL A 350 12.06 1.36 -21.11
CA VAL A 350 12.23 0.30 -22.12
C VAL A 350 13.70 0.08 -22.49
N GLN A 351 14.56 1.09 -22.37
CA GLN A 351 16.00 0.94 -22.64
C GLN A 351 16.71 0.12 -21.56
N SER A 352 16.10 0.01 -20.38
CA SER A 352 16.57 -0.81 -19.24
C SER A 352 15.83 -2.14 -19.14
N PHE A 353 15.37 -2.69 -20.26
CA PHE A 353 14.63 -3.95 -20.32
C PHE A 353 15.37 -5.01 -21.17
N ASP A 354 15.59 -6.21 -20.62
CA ASP A 354 16.26 -7.33 -21.31
C ASP A 354 15.54 -8.68 -21.16
N SER A 355 14.32 -8.70 -20.61
CA SER A 355 13.52 -9.92 -20.30
C SER A 355 14.21 -10.95 -19.38
N ASN A 356 15.31 -10.61 -18.71
CA ASN A 356 16.09 -11.57 -17.93
C ASN A 356 16.55 -11.00 -16.59
N TYR A 357 17.37 -9.96 -16.60
CA TYR A 357 17.94 -9.31 -15.43
C TYR A 357 17.46 -7.87 -15.24
N GLN A 358 17.06 -7.21 -16.33
CA GLN A 358 16.58 -5.85 -16.36
C GLN A 358 15.13 -5.86 -16.83
N TRP A 359 14.26 -5.30 -16.00
CA TRP A 359 12.81 -5.38 -16.17
C TRP A 359 12.20 -3.99 -16.32
N GLY A 360 12.91 -3.06 -16.96
CA GLY A 360 12.40 -1.72 -17.22
C GLY A 360 12.29 -0.82 -15.98
N VAL A 361 12.99 -1.18 -14.90
CA VAL A 361 13.00 -0.44 -13.65
C VAL A 361 14.43 -0.12 -13.23
N LYS A 362 14.68 1.15 -12.90
CA LYS A 362 15.94 1.54 -12.28
C LYS A 362 15.87 1.28 -10.78
N LYS A 363 16.68 0.33 -10.31
CA LYS A 363 16.74 -0.08 -8.90
C LYS A 363 16.91 1.13 -7.98
N THR A 364 16.15 1.19 -6.89
CA THR A 364 16.11 2.30 -5.92
C THR A 364 15.56 3.64 -6.43
N LYS A 365 14.96 3.66 -7.63
CA LYS A 365 14.32 4.85 -8.22
C LYS A 365 12.88 4.61 -8.67
N THR A 366 12.23 3.54 -8.21
CA THR A 366 10.85 3.23 -8.61
C THR A 366 9.84 4.20 -8.03
N ASN A 367 10.15 4.88 -6.93
CA ASN A 367 9.34 6.00 -6.44
C ASN A 367 9.21 7.14 -7.46
N GLU A 368 10.21 7.35 -8.33
CA GLU A 368 10.13 8.37 -9.36
C GLU A 368 9.03 8.06 -10.39
N ILE A 369 8.71 6.78 -10.61
CA ILE A 369 7.61 6.36 -11.49
C ILE A 369 6.27 6.61 -10.78
N THR A 370 6.18 6.26 -9.49
CA THR A 370 4.91 6.32 -8.75
C THR A 370 4.50 7.73 -8.36
N THR A 371 5.42 8.69 -8.24
CA THR A 371 5.10 10.07 -7.82
C THR A 371 4.95 11.05 -8.98
N LYS A 372 5.36 10.69 -10.20
CA LYS A 372 5.38 11.63 -11.34
C LYS A 372 4.16 11.51 -12.26
N LYS A 373 3.26 10.57 -12.02
CA LYS A 373 2.21 10.21 -12.97
C LYS A 373 0.87 10.02 -12.26
N ASN A 374 -0.04 10.94 -12.55
CA ASN A 374 -1.47 10.80 -12.26
C ASN A 374 -2.15 10.09 -13.44
N ILE A 375 -3.39 9.64 -13.25
CA ILE A 375 -4.21 9.17 -14.37
C ILE A 375 -4.37 10.33 -15.37
N THR A 376 -3.84 10.14 -16.58
CA THR A 376 -4.06 11.05 -17.70
C THR A 376 -5.11 10.47 -18.64
N GLY A 377 -5.85 11.33 -19.37
CA GLY A 377 -6.98 10.89 -20.19
C GLY A 377 -6.63 9.94 -21.35
N ASP A 378 -5.35 9.78 -21.68
CA ASP A 378 -4.82 8.83 -22.66
C ASP A 378 -4.59 7.42 -22.06
N GLU A 379 -4.73 7.24 -20.75
CA GLU A 379 -4.58 5.94 -20.06
C GLU A 379 -5.91 5.28 -19.70
N THR A 380 -7.01 5.99 -19.92
CA THR A 380 -8.32 5.60 -19.40
C THR A 380 -9.16 4.78 -20.38
N GLY A 381 -8.58 4.22 -21.44
CA GLY A 381 -9.35 3.33 -22.33
C GLY A 381 -10.53 4.00 -23.05
N GLY A 382 -10.55 5.33 -23.16
CA GLY A 382 -11.68 6.10 -23.69
C GLY A 382 -12.61 6.72 -22.63
N PHE A 383 -12.34 6.54 -21.32
CA PHE A 383 -13.07 7.23 -20.26
C PHE A 383 -12.54 8.66 -20.04
N ARG A 384 -13.39 9.68 -20.17
CA ARG A 384 -13.03 11.04 -19.74
C ARG A 384 -13.46 11.24 -18.28
N ILE A 385 -12.50 11.48 -17.39
CA ILE A 385 -12.80 11.79 -15.98
C ILE A 385 -13.14 13.28 -15.89
N ILE A 386 -14.35 13.59 -15.41
CA ILE A 386 -14.81 14.96 -15.17
C ILE A 386 -15.12 15.05 -13.67
N SER A 387 -14.33 15.85 -12.94
CA SER A 387 -14.64 16.20 -11.56
C SER A 387 -15.62 17.39 -11.59
N LYS A 388 -16.74 17.26 -10.89
CA LYS A 388 -17.67 18.37 -10.64
C LYS A 388 -17.69 18.64 -9.15
N ASN A 389 -17.70 19.92 -8.77
CA ASN A 389 -17.92 20.28 -7.37
C ASN A 389 -19.31 19.78 -6.93
N PRO A 390 -19.51 19.41 -5.65
CA PRO A 390 -20.78 18.88 -5.17
C PRO A 390 -21.98 19.83 -5.43
N TYR A 391 -21.72 21.12 -5.62
CA TYR A 391 -22.72 22.15 -5.94
C TYR A 391 -23.09 22.23 -7.44
N GLU A 392 -22.33 21.60 -8.35
CA GLU A 392 -22.56 21.60 -9.80
C GLU A 392 -23.33 20.36 -10.29
N LEU A 393 -23.67 19.45 -9.38
CA LEU A 393 -24.49 18.26 -9.66
C LEU A 393 -25.99 18.48 -9.38
N VAL A 394 -26.37 19.71 -9.02
CA VAL A 394 -27.75 20.12 -8.78
C VAL A 394 -28.22 21.01 -9.94
N GLU A 395 -28.31 20.44 -11.14
CA GLU A 395 -29.23 20.97 -12.15
C GLU A 395 -30.43 20.03 -12.21
N LYS A 396 -31.59 20.59 -11.84
CA LYS A 396 -32.89 19.94 -11.86
C LYS A 396 -33.33 19.62 -13.28
#